data_AF-A0A936JXR5-F1
#
_entry.id   AF-A0A936JXR5-F1
#
_cell.length_a   1.000
_cell.length_b   1.000
_cell.length_c   1.000
_cell.angle_alpha   90.00
_cell.angle_beta   90.00
_cell.angle_gamma   90.00
#
_symmetry.space_group_name_H-M   'P 1'
#
loop_
_entity.id
_entity.type
_entity.pdbx_description
1 polymer ?
#
loop_
_entity_poly.entity_id
_entity_poly.type
_entity_poly.pdbx_seq_one_letter_code
_entity_poly.pdbx_strand_id
1 'polypeptide(L)'
;MRLAARIAGIAALTIALVSFAAPGGPALAAPPKAKPAASAKVRRDKTAKKPAEKAPKGPLSVGAPNGGKLIKGEKLTSNRSIEVRGGGHAYGTPELVQVLKRAAFKVRKKHKGSVLFVGDLSAKRGGPLFGHNSHQSGRDADVGFYMEHADGKHVNPHRFIPFGGDGRARDGAIVRFDDERNWAFVEALITDPKVEVRYVFVSMGLRKRLLTYAAQKKKVSKDIYTRAAAALMSPADVDVHDDHFHVRIACPEKMRPSCIEDSYLTARKGTASASTPKQPDATAAARAKEAKEEAAKPVKEAKEAETDEAPAEGSDASD
;
A
#
# COMPACT_ATOMS: atom_id res chain seq x y z
N MET A 1 -33.85 -48.42 28.57
CA MET A 1 -33.72 -49.79 27.99
C MET A 1 -33.02 -49.63 26.65
N ARG A 2 -31.91 -50.23 26.24
CA ARG A 2 -30.93 -51.26 26.67
C ARG A 2 -29.66 -50.91 25.86
N LEU A 3 -28.51 -50.62 26.47
CA LEU A 3 -27.36 -51.52 26.65
C LEU A 3 -27.04 -52.44 25.45
N ALA A 4 -25.85 -52.30 24.83
CA ALA A 4 -24.96 -53.42 24.47
C ALA A 4 -23.61 -52.92 23.91
N ALA A 5 -22.54 -53.26 24.62
CA ALA A 5 -21.14 -53.19 24.21
C ALA A 5 -20.73 -54.44 23.42
N ARG A 6 -19.68 -54.36 22.58
CA ARG A 6 -18.82 -55.51 22.23
C ARG A 6 -17.36 -55.09 22.03
N ILE A 7 -16.49 -55.92 22.59
CA ILE A 7 -15.04 -55.83 22.79
C ILE A 7 -14.34 -56.76 21.77
N ALA A 8 -13.07 -56.44 21.48
CA ALA A 8 -11.92 -57.34 21.32
C ALA A 8 -11.41 -57.67 19.91
N GLY A 9 -10.08 -57.57 19.77
CA GLY A 9 -9.29 -58.29 18.76
C GLY A 9 -7.97 -57.61 18.37
N ILE A 10 -6.95 -57.66 19.23
CA ILE A 10 -5.55 -57.35 18.86
C ILE A 10 -4.93 -58.62 18.28
N ALA A 11 -4.32 -58.54 17.10
CA ALA A 11 -3.48 -59.61 16.54
C ALA A 11 -2.08 -59.06 16.24
N ALA A 12 -1.08 -59.60 16.96
CA ALA A 12 0.34 -59.38 16.70
C ALA A 12 0.81 -60.36 15.62
N LEU A 13 1.60 -59.88 14.65
CA LEU A 13 2.22 -60.72 13.63
C LEU A 13 3.74 -60.56 13.69
N THR A 14 4.41 -61.59 14.19
CA THR A 14 5.87 -61.79 14.13
C THR A 14 6.21 -62.55 12.86
N ILE A 15 7.10 -62.03 12.03
CA ILE A 15 7.65 -62.75 10.86
C ILE A 15 9.15 -62.97 11.06
N ALA A 16 9.51 -64.26 11.00
CA ALA A 16 10.87 -64.77 11.15
C ALA A 16 11.71 -64.54 9.88
N LEU A 17 13.00 -64.28 10.08
CA LEU A 17 14.03 -64.23 9.04
C LEU A 17 14.47 -65.66 8.68
N VAL A 18 14.46 -65.99 7.40
CA VAL A 18 15.16 -67.15 6.84
C VAL A 18 16.11 -66.65 5.76
N SER A 19 17.41 -66.87 5.97
CA SER A 19 18.46 -66.59 4.99
C SER A 19 18.55 -67.71 3.96
N PHE A 20 18.55 -67.33 2.68
CA PHE A 20 19.01 -68.18 1.58
C PHE A 20 20.28 -67.58 0.98
N ALA A 21 21.33 -68.39 0.94
CA ALA A 21 22.56 -68.12 0.19
C ALA A 21 22.47 -68.77 -1.19
N ALA A 22 22.95 -68.08 -2.22
CA ALA A 22 23.19 -68.64 -3.55
C ALA A 22 24.41 -67.96 -4.22
N PRO A 23 25.07 -68.62 -5.20
CA PRO A 23 26.51 -68.53 -5.43
C PRO A 23 26.92 -67.54 -6.54
N GLY A 24 28.25 -67.32 -6.62
CA GLY A 24 28.91 -66.26 -7.39
C GLY A 24 28.94 -66.39 -8.92
N GLY A 25 29.12 -65.23 -9.55
CA GLY A 25 29.50 -65.01 -10.95
C GLY A 25 30.71 -64.05 -11.04
N PRO A 26 31.39 -63.96 -12.20
CA PRO A 26 32.80 -63.62 -12.27
C PRO A 26 33.10 -62.12 -12.25
N ALA A 27 34.33 -61.82 -11.82
CA ALA A 27 34.90 -60.49 -11.66
C ALA A 27 35.05 -59.74 -13.00
N LEU A 28 34.62 -58.47 -13.00
CA LEU A 28 35.07 -57.44 -13.91
C LEU A 28 35.64 -56.27 -13.10
N ALA A 29 36.79 -55.79 -13.56
CA ALA A 29 37.76 -54.98 -12.83
C ALA A 29 37.22 -53.66 -12.26
N ALA A 30 37.69 -53.32 -11.06
CA ALA A 30 37.45 -52.04 -10.40
C ALA A 30 38.23 -50.90 -11.09
N PRO A 31 37.65 -49.69 -11.23
CA PRO A 31 38.39 -48.50 -11.62
C PRO A 31 39.36 -48.06 -10.51
N PRO A 32 40.48 -47.38 -10.84
CA PRO A 32 41.52 -47.05 -9.88
C PRO A 32 41.02 -46.04 -8.84
N LYS A 33 41.33 -46.35 -7.56
CA LYS A 33 41.08 -45.48 -6.42
C LYS A 33 41.88 -44.18 -6.56
N ALA A 34 41.18 -43.08 -6.80
CA ALA A 34 41.78 -41.75 -6.67
C ALA A 34 42.19 -41.51 -5.21
N LYS A 35 43.44 -41.10 -5.00
CA LYS A 35 44.00 -40.72 -3.69
C LYS A 35 43.22 -39.53 -3.11
N PRO A 36 42.99 -39.47 -1.80
CA PRO A 36 42.35 -38.30 -1.18
C PRO A 36 43.29 -37.10 -1.31
N ALA A 37 42.82 -36.05 -2.00
CA ALA A 37 43.51 -34.78 -2.05
C ALA A 37 43.63 -34.23 -0.63
N ALA A 38 44.86 -33.87 -0.24
CA ALA A 38 45.15 -33.23 1.03
C ALA A 38 44.27 -31.98 1.20
N SER A 39 43.50 -31.94 2.28
CA SER A 39 42.72 -30.77 2.66
C SER A 39 43.68 -29.61 2.97
N ALA A 40 43.83 -28.70 2.01
CA ALA A 40 44.44 -27.41 2.27
C ALA A 40 43.60 -26.70 3.33
N LYS A 41 44.14 -26.60 4.55
CA LYS A 41 43.57 -25.79 5.63
C LYS A 41 43.57 -24.34 5.16
N VAL A 42 42.44 -23.87 4.64
CA VAL A 42 42.17 -22.44 4.53
C VAL A 42 42.19 -21.89 5.95
N ARG A 43 43.29 -21.23 6.31
CA ARG A 43 43.37 -20.41 7.51
C ARG A 43 42.25 -19.39 7.39
N ARG A 44 41.16 -19.57 8.15
CA ARG A 44 40.17 -18.52 8.37
C ARG A 44 40.90 -17.36 9.01
N ASP A 45 41.17 -16.34 8.21
CA ASP A 45 41.69 -15.08 8.70
C ASP A 45 40.63 -14.48 9.64
N LYS A 46 40.86 -14.67 10.94
CA LYS A 46 40.08 -14.04 12.00
C LYS A 46 40.61 -12.62 12.16
N THR A 47 40.24 -11.71 11.26
CA THR A 47 40.03 -10.26 11.55
C THR A 47 39.80 -9.48 10.26
N ALA A 48 38.57 -9.51 9.74
CA ALA A 48 38.03 -8.33 9.07
C ALA A 48 36.83 -7.88 9.90
N LYS A 49 37.11 -7.09 10.94
CA LYS A 49 36.07 -6.36 11.67
C LYS A 49 35.45 -5.42 10.64
N LYS A 50 34.29 -5.79 10.07
CA LYS A 50 33.48 -4.90 9.22
C LYS A 50 33.45 -3.56 9.96
N PRO A 51 33.85 -2.43 9.33
CA PRO A 51 33.84 -1.14 10.01
C PRO A 51 32.48 -1.01 10.68
N ALA A 52 32.46 -0.78 11.99
CA ALA A 52 31.22 -0.59 12.71
C ALA A 52 30.49 0.54 11.99
N GLU A 53 29.45 0.18 11.23
CA GLU A 53 28.66 1.12 10.47
C GLU A 53 28.15 2.12 11.50
N LYS A 54 28.63 3.37 11.39
CA LYS A 54 28.37 4.39 12.41
C LYS A 54 26.86 4.44 12.58
N ALA A 55 26.40 4.18 13.81
CA ALA A 55 24.96 4.20 14.10
C ALA A 55 24.36 5.50 13.57
N PRO A 56 23.22 5.44 12.86
CA PRO A 56 22.66 6.62 12.22
C PRO A 56 22.44 7.71 13.25
N LYS A 57 22.87 8.93 12.91
CA LYS A 57 22.84 10.07 13.84
C LYS A 57 21.39 10.46 14.18
N GLY A 58 20.49 10.38 13.21
CA GLY A 58 19.07 10.75 13.34
C GLY A 58 18.09 9.62 13.00
N PRO A 59 16.78 9.96 12.93
CA PRO A 59 15.73 9.05 12.52
C PRO A 59 15.98 8.49 11.12
N LEU A 60 15.65 7.21 10.91
CA LEU A 60 15.85 6.56 9.62
C LEU A 60 14.76 5.51 9.35
N SER A 61 14.10 5.64 8.19
CA SER A 61 13.31 4.58 7.57
C SER A 61 14.25 3.68 6.78
N VAL A 62 14.25 2.38 7.08
CA VAL A 62 15.10 1.40 6.39
C VAL A 62 14.23 0.29 5.81
N GLY A 63 14.44 -0.06 4.55
CA GLY A 63 13.72 -1.11 3.83
C GLY A 63 12.32 -0.67 3.37
N ALA A 64 11.52 -1.66 3.01
CA ALA A 64 10.16 -1.50 2.48
C ALA A 64 9.12 -1.33 3.61
N PRO A 65 7.91 -0.81 3.33
CA PRO A 65 6.84 -0.71 4.32
C PRO A 65 6.48 -2.04 5.01
N ASN A 66 6.65 -3.16 4.31
CA ASN A 66 6.35 -4.54 4.75
C ASN A 66 7.59 -5.42 4.96
N GLY A 67 8.77 -4.82 4.98
CA GLY A 67 10.04 -5.52 5.15
C GLY A 67 11.12 -4.54 5.57
N GLY A 68 10.89 -3.88 6.71
CA GLY A 68 11.66 -2.70 7.10
C GLY A 68 11.88 -2.58 8.60
N LYS A 69 12.58 -1.52 8.97
CA LYS A 69 12.81 -1.12 10.37
C LYS A 69 12.80 0.38 10.50
N LEU A 70 12.50 0.84 11.70
CA LEU A 70 12.54 2.25 12.09
C LEU A 70 13.68 2.44 13.09
N ILE A 71 14.61 3.34 12.78
CA ILE A 71 15.69 3.68 13.70
C ILE A 71 15.42 5.07 14.26
N LYS A 72 15.48 5.22 15.58
CA LYS A 72 15.30 6.51 16.30
C LYS A 72 14.05 7.29 15.86
N GLY A 73 12.93 6.59 15.66
CA GLY A 73 11.67 7.22 15.26
C GLY A 73 11.13 8.24 16.29
N GLU A 74 10.33 9.18 15.80
CA GLU A 74 9.58 10.12 16.62
C GLU A 74 8.30 9.45 17.13
N LYS A 75 7.97 9.64 18.41
CA LYS A 75 6.69 9.20 18.98
C LYS A 75 5.63 10.26 18.69
N LEU A 76 4.51 9.89 18.07
CA LEU A 76 3.33 10.73 18.00
C LEU A 76 2.65 10.78 19.38
N THR A 77 2.29 11.98 19.81
CA THR A 77 1.61 12.23 21.09
C THR A 77 0.30 12.97 20.86
N SER A 78 -0.69 12.65 21.70
CA SER A 78 -1.99 13.34 21.70
C SER A 78 -1.82 14.83 21.98
N ASN A 79 -2.68 15.64 21.37
CA ASN A 79 -2.77 17.08 21.54
C ASN A 79 -4.20 17.54 21.21
N ARG A 80 -4.44 18.86 21.13
CA ARG A 80 -5.80 19.40 20.88
C ARG A 80 -6.43 19.01 19.54
N SER A 81 -5.67 18.50 18.58
CA SER A 81 -6.15 18.10 17.26
C SER A 81 -5.97 16.60 16.99
N ILE A 82 -5.27 15.87 17.86
CA ILE A 82 -4.95 14.45 17.67
C ILE A 82 -5.18 13.70 18.97
N GLU A 83 -5.88 12.57 18.89
CA GLU A 83 -5.93 11.57 19.93
C GLU A 83 -5.24 10.31 19.44
N VAL A 84 -4.17 9.90 20.13
CA VAL A 84 -3.49 8.62 19.85
C VAL A 84 -4.12 7.53 20.70
N ARG A 85 -4.51 6.42 20.07
CA ARG A 85 -5.08 5.24 20.73
C ARG A 85 -4.18 4.76 21.87
N GLY A 86 -4.78 4.55 23.05
CA GLY A 86 -4.08 3.98 24.20
C GLY A 86 -3.49 2.60 23.88
N GLY A 87 -2.24 2.37 24.29
CA GLY A 87 -1.53 1.10 24.02
C GLY A 87 -1.10 0.88 22.56
N GLY A 88 -1.43 1.79 21.63
CA GLY A 88 -1.09 1.68 20.21
C GLY A 88 0.38 1.92 19.88
N HIS A 89 0.77 1.47 18.69
CA HIS A 89 2.13 1.62 18.18
C HIS A 89 2.35 2.99 17.54
N ALA A 90 2.74 3.99 18.32
CA ALA A 90 2.73 5.39 17.88
C ALA A 90 4.10 5.93 17.42
N TYR A 91 4.96 5.14 16.75
CA TYR A 91 6.28 5.61 16.29
C TYR A 91 6.34 5.71 14.77
N GLY A 92 6.94 6.79 14.26
CA GLY A 92 7.15 7.01 12.83
C GLY A 92 8.41 7.80 12.53
N THR A 93 8.67 8.07 11.26
CA THR A 93 9.63 9.12 10.90
C THR A 93 9.09 10.49 11.33
N PRO A 94 9.96 11.49 11.56
CA PRO A 94 9.50 12.85 11.83
C PRO A 94 8.58 13.39 10.73
N GLU A 95 8.84 13.05 9.47
CA GLU A 95 8.01 13.46 8.33
C GLU A 95 6.57 12.97 8.49
N LEU A 96 6.37 11.69 8.82
CA LEU A 96 5.05 11.11 9.04
C LEU A 96 4.35 11.78 10.24
N VAL A 97 5.03 11.85 11.39
CA VAL A 97 4.46 12.42 12.61
C VAL A 97 4.04 13.88 12.38
N GLN A 98 4.87 14.64 11.67
CA GLN A 98 4.63 16.06 11.46
C GLN A 98 3.57 16.33 10.39
N VAL A 99 3.45 15.52 9.33
CA VAL A 99 2.36 15.68 8.35
C VAL A 99 1.00 15.37 8.98
N LEU A 100 0.91 14.34 9.84
CA LEU A 100 -0.31 14.04 10.60
C LEU A 100 -0.71 15.21 11.51
N LYS A 101 0.25 15.75 12.28
CA LYS A 101 0.02 16.94 13.15
C LYS A 101 -0.49 18.14 12.35
N ARG A 102 0.12 18.44 11.20
CA ARG A 102 -0.28 19.57 10.34
C ARG A 102 -1.65 19.35 9.71
N ALA A 103 -1.93 18.16 9.19
CA ALA A 103 -3.20 17.84 8.57
C ALA A 103 -4.35 17.90 9.58
N ALA A 104 -4.19 17.27 10.75
CA ALA A 104 -5.17 17.36 11.83
C ALA A 104 -5.39 18.80 12.31
N PHE A 105 -4.32 19.59 12.44
CA PHE A 105 -4.44 21.01 12.78
C PHE A 105 -5.19 21.83 11.72
N LYS A 106 -4.93 21.61 10.43
CA LYS A 106 -5.67 22.26 9.33
C LYS A 106 -7.16 21.95 9.40
N VAL A 107 -7.53 20.68 9.62
CA VAL A 107 -8.94 20.28 9.78
C VAL A 107 -9.55 20.98 10.99
N ARG A 108 -8.92 20.92 12.16
CA ARG A 108 -9.42 21.59 13.38
C ARG A 108 -9.55 23.10 13.24
N LYS A 109 -8.64 23.74 12.49
CA LYS A 109 -8.69 25.18 12.24
C LYS A 109 -9.92 25.56 11.40
N LYS A 110 -10.24 24.74 10.39
CA LYS A 110 -11.41 24.93 9.52
C LYS A 110 -12.72 24.50 10.21
N HIS A 111 -12.65 23.43 10.99
CA HIS A 111 -13.77 22.81 11.70
C HIS A 111 -13.44 22.72 13.19
N LYS A 112 -13.87 23.72 13.95
CA LYS A 112 -13.57 23.80 15.40
C LYS A 112 -14.06 22.53 16.11
N GLY A 113 -13.23 22.01 17.01
CA GLY A 113 -13.54 20.82 17.81
C GLY A 113 -13.15 19.49 17.16
N SER A 114 -12.74 19.47 15.89
CA SER A 114 -12.28 18.24 15.23
C SER A 114 -11.00 17.69 15.86
N VAL A 115 -11.01 16.40 16.19
CA VAL A 115 -9.86 15.63 16.67
C VAL A 115 -9.67 14.41 15.77
N LEU A 116 -8.45 14.26 15.24
CA LEU A 116 -8.08 13.07 14.48
C LEU A 116 -7.76 11.94 15.45
N PHE A 117 -8.53 10.85 15.40
CA PHE A 117 -8.20 9.63 16.11
C PHE A 117 -7.13 8.85 15.33
N VAL A 118 -6.01 8.51 15.96
CA VAL A 118 -4.86 7.84 15.34
C VAL A 118 -4.65 6.49 16.00
N GLY A 119 -4.66 5.44 15.18
CA GLY A 119 -4.38 4.06 15.57
C GLY A 119 -2.88 3.75 15.54
N ASP A 120 -2.50 2.69 14.82
CA ASP A 120 -1.11 2.27 14.74
C ASP A 120 -0.34 3.04 13.66
N LEU A 121 0.85 3.47 14.01
CA LEU A 121 1.97 3.73 13.12
C LEU A 121 2.89 2.49 13.19
N SER A 122 4.21 2.66 13.30
CA SER A 122 5.15 1.57 13.54
C SER A 122 5.41 1.31 15.01
N ALA A 123 5.90 0.11 15.31
CA ALA A 123 6.59 -0.15 16.56
C ALA A 123 7.81 0.78 16.73
N LYS A 124 8.29 0.95 17.97
CA LYS A 124 9.43 1.84 18.30
C LYS A 124 10.70 1.59 17.46
N ARG A 125 10.91 0.34 17.03
CA ARG A 125 12.03 -0.09 16.18
C ARG A 125 11.58 -0.54 14.78
N GLY A 126 10.32 -0.32 14.43
CA GLY A 126 9.71 -0.87 13.23
C GLY A 126 9.66 -2.40 13.25
N GLY A 127 9.76 -3.02 12.07
CA GLY A 127 9.65 -4.47 11.91
C GLY A 127 8.20 -4.97 11.87
N PRO A 128 8.00 -6.29 11.69
CA PRO A 128 6.68 -6.90 11.63
C PRO A 128 5.81 -6.53 12.81
N LEU A 129 4.56 -6.18 12.52
CA LEU A 129 3.59 -5.72 13.49
C LEU A 129 2.34 -6.61 13.40
N PHE A 130 1.91 -7.16 14.54
CA PHE A 130 0.77 -8.07 14.55
C PHE A 130 -0.49 -7.37 14.02
N GLY A 131 -1.24 -8.04 13.14
CA GLY A 131 -2.42 -7.48 12.48
C GLY A 131 -2.13 -6.61 11.27
N HIS A 132 -0.86 -6.35 10.94
CA HIS A 132 -0.46 -5.41 9.89
C HIS A 132 0.47 -6.05 8.85
N ASN A 133 0.14 -5.87 7.57
CA ASN A 133 1.01 -6.28 6.47
C ASN A 133 2.14 -5.27 6.20
N SER A 134 2.00 -4.02 6.65
CA SER A 134 3.04 -2.98 6.54
C SER A 134 3.36 -2.36 7.89
N HIS A 135 3.53 -1.04 8.01
CA HIS A 135 3.89 -0.36 9.27
C HIS A 135 5.26 -0.72 9.81
N GLN A 136 6.16 -1.27 9.00
CA GLN A 136 7.46 -1.74 9.49
C GLN A 136 8.55 -0.68 9.44
N SER A 137 8.42 0.35 8.59
CA SER A 137 9.50 1.32 8.32
C SER A 137 9.26 2.74 8.84
N GLY A 138 8.19 2.98 9.62
CA GLY A 138 7.86 4.30 10.16
C GLY A 138 7.19 5.25 9.18
N ARG A 139 6.63 4.75 8.08
CA ARG A 139 6.05 5.56 6.99
C ARG A 139 4.53 5.39 6.81
N ASP A 140 3.92 4.53 7.61
CA ASP A 140 2.50 4.20 7.57
C ASP A 140 1.79 4.65 8.85
N ALA A 141 0.53 5.05 8.74
CA ALA A 141 -0.34 5.39 9.86
C ALA A 141 -1.79 5.06 9.57
N ASP A 142 -2.46 4.40 10.50
CA ASP A 142 -3.92 4.24 10.48
C ASP A 142 -4.57 5.38 11.24
N VAL A 143 -5.51 6.06 10.58
CA VAL A 143 -6.23 7.19 11.17
C VAL A 143 -7.73 7.06 10.92
N GLY A 144 -8.52 7.26 11.96
CA GLY A 144 -9.96 7.13 11.89
C GLY A 144 -10.59 8.23 11.04
N PHE A 145 -11.78 7.96 10.52
CA PHE A 145 -12.54 8.97 9.80
C PHE A 145 -13.12 10.03 10.74
N TYR A 146 -13.31 11.24 10.21
CA TYR A 146 -14.19 12.20 10.84
C TYR A 146 -15.65 11.79 10.62
N MET A 147 -16.46 12.00 11.64
CA MET A 147 -17.84 11.52 11.67
C MET A 147 -18.78 12.61 12.15
N GLU A 148 -20.04 12.44 11.83
CA GLU A 148 -21.13 13.32 12.24
C GLU A 148 -22.39 12.51 12.57
N HIS A 149 -23.28 13.09 13.35
CA HIS A 149 -24.64 12.59 13.54
C HIS A 149 -25.51 12.93 12.32
N ALA A 150 -26.72 12.37 12.27
CA ALA A 150 -27.68 12.66 11.20
C ALA A 150 -28.09 14.15 11.10
N ASP A 151 -27.91 14.92 12.17
CA ASP A 151 -28.15 16.37 12.22
C ASP A 151 -26.92 17.21 11.82
N GLY A 152 -25.84 16.57 11.34
CA GLY A 152 -24.59 17.22 10.92
C GLY A 152 -23.68 17.65 12.07
N LYS A 153 -24.02 17.33 13.33
CA LYS A 153 -23.12 17.60 14.46
C LYS A 153 -21.95 16.63 14.44
N HIS A 154 -20.75 17.19 14.50
CA HIS A 154 -19.51 16.42 14.50
C HIS A 154 -19.34 15.56 15.77
N VAL A 155 -18.77 14.37 15.58
CA VAL A 155 -18.45 13.38 16.61
C VAL A 155 -16.95 13.07 16.58
N ASN A 156 -16.32 13.03 17.75
CA ASN A 156 -14.95 12.54 17.94
C ASN A 156 -14.99 11.12 18.53
N PRO A 157 -14.88 10.07 17.71
CA PRO A 157 -14.88 8.70 18.20
C PRO A 157 -13.50 8.30 18.74
N HIS A 158 -13.50 7.41 19.74
CA HIS A 158 -12.28 6.83 20.35
C HIS A 158 -11.93 5.45 19.78
N ARG A 159 -12.43 5.13 18.58
CA ARG A 159 -12.23 3.87 17.86
C ARG A 159 -12.47 4.05 16.36
N PHE A 160 -12.03 3.10 15.57
CA PHE A 160 -12.39 3.00 14.15
C PHE A 160 -13.83 2.47 14.00
N ILE A 161 -14.54 2.98 13.01
CA ILE A 161 -15.95 2.66 12.72
C ILE A 161 -16.06 2.39 11.22
N PRO A 162 -16.49 1.18 10.80
CA PRO A 162 -16.61 0.84 9.39
C PRO A 162 -17.79 1.56 8.74
N PHE A 163 -17.60 2.08 7.53
CA PHE A 163 -18.63 2.75 6.73
C PHE A 163 -18.82 2.10 5.37
N GLY A 164 -20.06 2.02 4.91
CA GLY A 164 -20.40 1.70 3.52
C GLY A 164 -20.08 2.86 2.57
N GLY A 165 -20.08 2.60 1.26
CA GLY A 165 -19.91 3.66 0.25
C GLY A 165 -21.05 4.72 0.27
N ASP A 166 -22.19 4.38 0.86
CA ASP A 166 -23.28 5.30 1.16
C ASP A 166 -23.04 6.18 2.41
N GLY A 167 -21.87 6.00 3.05
CA GLY A 167 -21.41 6.71 4.25
C GLY A 167 -22.09 6.25 5.55
N ARG A 168 -22.85 5.14 5.56
CA ARG A 168 -23.54 4.64 6.77
C ARG A 168 -22.60 3.75 7.55
N ALA A 169 -22.60 3.89 8.87
CA ALA A 169 -21.85 2.97 9.72
C ALA A 169 -22.39 1.54 9.54
N ARG A 170 -21.48 0.56 9.53
CA ARG A 170 -21.80 -0.87 9.31
C ARG A 170 -21.81 -1.69 10.59
N ASP A 171 -21.42 -1.11 11.71
CA ASP A 171 -21.33 -1.76 13.03
C ASP A 171 -22.48 -1.37 13.97
N GLY A 172 -23.53 -0.72 13.45
CA GLY A 172 -24.69 -0.27 14.22
C GLY A 172 -24.52 1.08 14.93
N ALA A 173 -23.35 1.73 14.82
CA ALA A 173 -23.20 3.09 15.36
C ALA A 173 -24.12 4.10 14.64
N ILE A 174 -24.73 5.02 15.39
CA ILE A 174 -25.63 6.04 14.85
C ILE A 174 -24.82 7.28 14.43
N VAL A 175 -23.95 7.08 13.44
CA VAL A 175 -23.07 8.11 12.86
C VAL A 175 -22.97 7.97 11.35
N ARG A 176 -22.50 9.02 10.70
CA ARG A 176 -22.28 9.14 9.26
C ARG A 176 -20.83 9.54 8.99
N PHE A 177 -20.33 9.09 7.85
CA PHE A 177 -19.05 9.56 7.32
C PHE A 177 -19.16 11.05 6.96
N ASP A 178 -18.34 11.89 7.57
CA ASP A 178 -18.34 13.34 7.32
C ASP A 178 -17.50 13.66 6.07
N ASP A 179 -18.16 13.81 4.93
CA ASP A 179 -17.48 14.04 3.65
C ASP A 179 -16.61 15.31 3.67
N GLU A 180 -17.06 16.36 4.37
CA GLU A 180 -16.37 17.64 4.38
C GLU A 180 -15.07 17.59 5.18
N ARG A 181 -15.11 17.04 6.40
CA ARG A 181 -13.92 16.94 7.25
C ARG A 181 -12.94 15.90 6.73
N ASN A 182 -13.43 14.77 6.22
CA ASN A 182 -12.56 13.76 5.61
C ASN A 182 -11.91 14.28 4.32
N TRP A 183 -12.64 15.01 3.47
CA TRP A 183 -12.02 15.70 2.33
C TRP A 183 -10.99 16.74 2.77
N ALA A 184 -11.30 17.57 3.77
CA ALA A 184 -10.37 18.57 4.29
C ALA A 184 -9.08 17.92 4.83
N PHE A 185 -9.17 16.72 5.40
CA PHE A 185 -8.02 15.95 5.85
C PHE A 185 -7.18 15.45 4.67
N VAL A 186 -7.80 14.81 3.67
CA VAL A 186 -7.12 14.32 2.46
C VAL A 186 -6.46 15.47 1.71
N GLU A 187 -7.18 16.57 1.49
CA GLU A 187 -6.64 17.79 0.87
C GLU A 187 -5.44 18.32 1.67
N ALA A 188 -5.53 18.35 3.00
CA ALA A 188 -4.45 18.81 3.86
C ALA A 188 -3.18 17.94 3.78
N LEU A 189 -3.34 16.62 3.59
CA LEU A 189 -2.28 15.65 3.38
C LEU A 189 -1.58 15.84 2.02
N ILE A 190 -2.34 15.84 0.92
CA ILE A 190 -1.78 15.88 -0.44
C ILE A 190 -1.24 17.26 -0.85
N THR A 191 -1.61 18.30 -0.09
CA THR A 191 -1.10 19.68 -0.27
C THR A 191 -0.04 20.05 0.76
N ASP A 192 0.48 19.09 1.51
CA ASP A 192 1.55 19.39 2.46
C ASP A 192 2.83 19.81 1.71
N PRO A 193 3.42 20.97 2.04
CA PRO A 193 4.58 21.48 1.29
C PRO A 193 5.90 20.80 1.69
N LYS A 194 5.90 19.94 2.71
CA LYS A 194 7.13 19.36 3.29
C LYS A 194 7.21 17.85 3.12
N VAL A 195 6.09 17.17 2.92
CA VAL A 195 6.00 15.71 2.92
C VAL A 195 5.12 15.27 1.76
N GLU A 196 5.68 14.42 0.91
CA GLU A 196 4.93 13.76 -0.15
C GLU A 196 4.13 12.59 0.45
N VAL A 197 2.81 12.68 0.38
CA VAL A 197 1.91 11.56 0.71
C VAL A 197 1.72 10.74 -0.55
N ARG A 198 2.17 9.48 -0.50
CA ARG A 198 2.15 8.60 -1.66
C ARG A 198 0.80 7.91 -1.80
N TYR A 199 0.30 7.33 -0.71
CA TYR A 199 -1.00 6.65 -0.71
C TYR A 199 -1.83 7.04 0.51
N VAL A 200 -3.13 7.08 0.31
CA VAL A 200 -4.15 7.10 1.35
C VAL A 200 -5.08 5.95 1.00
N PHE A 201 -4.87 4.78 1.59
CA PHE A 201 -5.73 3.64 1.32
C PHE A 201 -7.07 3.82 2.04
N VAL A 202 -8.13 3.57 1.29
CA VAL A 202 -9.52 3.67 1.74
C VAL A 202 -10.37 2.72 0.91
N SER A 203 -11.51 2.30 1.44
CA SER A 203 -12.46 1.47 0.72
C SER A 203 -12.86 2.05 -0.63
N MET A 204 -13.16 1.17 -1.60
CA MET A 204 -13.57 1.60 -2.94
C MET A 204 -14.81 2.50 -2.90
N GLY A 205 -15.77 2.17 -2.03
CA GLY A 205 -17.00 2.94 -1.85
C GLY A 205 -16.73 4.35 -1.31
N LEU A 206 -15.90 4.48 -0.27
CA LEU A 206 -15.57 5.77 0.32
C LEU A 206 -14.61 6.58 -0.57
N ARG A 207 -13.70 5.93 -1.31
CA ARG A 207 -12.91 6.58 -2.37
C ARG A 207 -13.82 7.26 -3.38
N LYS A 208 -14.80 6.53 -3.93
CA LYS A 208 -15.77 7.09 -4.87
C LYS A 208 -16.52 8.25 -4.24
N ARG A 209 -17.00 8.08 -3.00
CA ARG A 209 -17.73 9.12 -2.26
C ARG A 209 -16.93 10.42 -2.12
N LEU A 210 -15.67 10.33 -1.67
CA LEU A 210 -14.78 11.49 -1.50
C LEU A 210 -14.48 12.19 -2.83
N LEU A 211 -14.22 11.44 -3.90
CA LEU A 211 -13.96 12.03 -5.21
C LEU A 211 -15.22 12.66 -5.81
N THR A 212 -16.41 12.05 -5.62
CA THR A 212 -17.68 12.68 -6.00
C THR A 212 -17.91 13.98 -5.22
N TYR A 213 -17.68 13.97 -3.90
CA TYR A 213 -17.76 15.18 -3.08
C TYR A 213 -16.82 16.28 -3.61
N ALA A 214 -15.57 15.93 -3.90
CA ALA A 214 -14.57 16.86 -4.41
C ALA A 214 -14.97 17.47 -5.77
N ALA A 215 -15.44 16.65 -6.71
CA ALA A 215 -15.86 17.08 -8.04
C ALA A 215 -17.03 18.09 -8.01
N GLN A 216 -17.89 18.02 -6.99
CA GLN A 216 -19.02 18.92 -6.83
C GLN A 216 -18.65 20.25 -6.15
N LYS A 217 -17.46 20.37 -5.55
CA LYS A 217 -17.04 21.58 -4.84
C LYS A 217 -16.32 22.56 -5.78
N LYS A 218 -16.95 23.73 -5.99
CA LYS A 218 -16.42 24.84 -6.80
C LYS A 218 -14.97 25.27 -6.48
N LYS A 219 -14.49 25.02 -5.25
CA LYS A 219 -13.15 25.43 -4.79
C LYS A 219 -12.06 24.38 -5.00
N VAL A 220 -12.41 23.17 -5.44
CA VAL A 220 -11.41 22.12 -5.71
C VAL A 220 -10.90 22.27 -7.13
N SER A 221 -9.61 22.56 -7.29
CA SER A 221 -9.00 22.67 -8.62
C SER A 221 -8.78 21.30 -9.27
N LYS A 222 -8.65 21.28 -10.60
CA LYS A 222 -8.34 20.05 -11.36
C LYS A 222 -7.04 19.39 -10.89
N ASP A 223 -6.03 20.19 -10.53
CA ASP A 223 -4.75 19.69 -9.99
C ASP A 223 -4.96 18.99 -8.65
N ILE A 224 -5.66 19.61 -7.69
CA ILE A 224 -5.96 19.00 -6.39
C ILE A 224 -6.79 17.73 -6.55
N TYR A 225 -7.81 17.74 -7.41
CA TYR A 225 -8.60 16.55 -7.72
C TYR A 225 -7.73 15.42 -8.27
N THR A 226 -6.85 15.71 -9.23
CA THR A 226 -5.97 14.72 -9.86
C THR A 226 -5.00 14.11 -8.84
N ARG A 227 -4.39 14.94 -7.98
CA ARG A 227 -3.53 14.49 -6.88
C ARG A 227 -4.30 13.61 -5.90
N ALA A 228 -5.51 14.00 -5.52
CA ALA A 228 -6.35 13.22 -4.63
C ALA A 228 -6.73 11.87 -5.25
N ALA A 229 -7.09 11.84 -6.53
CA ALA A 229 -7.45 10.61 -7.25
C ALA A 229 -6.29 9.62 -7.38
N ALA A 230 -5.05 10.13 -7.47
CA ALA A 230 -3.82 9.35 -7.51
C ALA A 230 -3.40 8.83 -6.11
N ALA A 231 -3.55 9.66 -5.07
CA ALA A 231 -3.19 9.29 -3.72
C ALA A 231 -4.22 8.35 -3.06
N LEU A 232 -5.52 8.61 -3.26
CA LEU A 232 -6.60 7.75 -2.75
C LEU A 232 -6.61 6.44 -3.52
N MET A 233 -6.10 5.40 -2.88
CA MET A 233 -5.96 4.06 -3.46
C MET A 233 -6.87 3.09 -2.72
N SER A 234 -7.30 2.05 -3.44
CA SER A 234 -8.11 0.97 -2.86
C SER A 234 -7.52 -0.34 -3.37
N PRO A 235 -6.77 -1.09 -2.54
CA PRO A 235 -6.25 -2.39 -2.93
C PRO A 235 -7.42 -3.32 -3.29
N ALA A 236 -7.30 -4.06 -4.39
CA ALA A 236 -8.40 -4.85 -4.94
C ALA A 236 -8.71 -6.12 -4.14
N ASP A 237 -7.83 -6.49 -3.21
CA ASP A 237 -7.72 -7.83 -2.65
C ASP A 237 -8.68 -8.09 -1.48
N VAL A 238 -9.10 -7.04 -0.74
CA VAL A 238 -10.10 -7.06 0.34
C VAL A 238 -10.35 -5.62 0.79
N ASP A 239 -11.61 -5.26 1.05
CA ASP A 239 -11.99 -3.92 1.52
C ASP A 239 -11.72 -3.72 3.02
N VAL A 240 -10.44 -3.76 3.42
CA VAL A 240 -9.99 -3.67 4.83
C VAL A 240 -9.79 -2.24 5.34
N HIS A 241 -10.10 -1.23 4.51
CA HIS A 241 -9.92 0.19 4.84
C HIS A 241 -11.26 0.93 4.82
N ASP A 242 -12.29 0.25 5.31
CA ASP A 242 -13.63 0.82 5.41
C ASP A 242 -13.91 1.47 6.76
N ASP A 243 -13.01 1.34 7.74
CA ASP A 243 -13.09 1.91 9.08
C ASP A 243 -12.00 2.94 9.41
N HIS A 244 -10.98 3.07 8.56
CA HIS A 244 -9.89 4.04 8.68
C HIS A 244 -9.27 4.41 7.32
N PHE A 245 -8.52 5.51 7.31
CA PHE A 245 -7.51 5.78 6.28
C PHE A 245 -6.18 5.15 6.70
N HIS A 246 -5.58 4.38 5.81
CA HIS A 246 -4.16 4.01 5.93
C HIS A 246 -3.33 5.00 5.11
N VAL A 247 -2.63 5.90 5.80
CA VAL A 247 -1.78 6.92 5.18
C VAL A 247 -0.35 6.39 5.02
N ARG A 248 0.21 6.48 3.81
CA ARG A 248 1.63 6.20 3.52
C ARG A 248 2.31 7.43 2.94
N ILE A 249 3.42 7.83 3.56
CA ILE A 249 4.32 8.85 2.99
C ILE A 249 5.35 8.21 2.06
N ALA A 250 5.82 8.98 1.08
CA ALA A 250 6.95 8.59 0.26
C ALA A 250 8.22 8.42 1.11
N CYS A 251 9.26 7.79 0.58
CA CYS A 251 10.56 7.79 1.25
C CYS A 251 11.03 9.24 1.46
N PRO A 252 11.28 9.67 2.72
CA PRO A 252 11.80 11.00 2.97
C PRO A 252 13.11 11.22 2.21
N GLU A 253 13.27 12.40 1.62
CA GLU A 253 14.42 12.78 0.77
C GLU A 253 15.76 12.35 1.38
N LYS A 254 15.96 12.67 2.67
CA LYS A 254 17.20 12.41 3.41
C LYS A 254 17.43 10.93 3.74
N MET A 255 16.42 10.08 3.54
CA MET A 255 16.41 8.67 3.90
C MET A 255 16.36 7.75 2.68
N ARG A 256 16.26 8.28 1.45
CA ARG A 256 16.16 7.48 0.22
C ARG A 256 17.26 6.41 0.06
N PRO A 257 18.54 6.62 0.43
CA PRO A 257 19.55 5.57 0.28
C PRO A 257 19.26 4.28 1.08
N SER A 258 18.51 4.38 2.18
CA SER A 258 18.15 3.23 3.01
C SER A 258 16.68 2.84 2.91
N CYS A 259 15.84 3.71 2.36
CA CYS A 259 14.39 3.55 2.29
C CYS A 259 13.99 2.97 0.93
N ILE A 260 13.18 1.91 0.95
CA ILE A 260 12.62 1.32 -0.26
C ILE A 260 11.18 1.77 -0.35
N GLU A 261 10.85 2.41 -1.46
CA GLU A 261 9.59 3.12 -1.65
C GLU A 261 8.38 2.19 -1.51
N ASP A 262 8.34 1.17 -2.36
CA ASP A 262 7.21 0.26 -2.50
C ASP A 262 7.30 -0.94 -1.57
N SER A 263 6.15 -1.55 -1.28
CA SER A 263 6.08 -2.82 -0.56
C SER A 263 6.61 -3.95 -1.43
N TYR A 264 7.32 -4.90 -0.83
CA TYR A 264 7.67 -6.14 -1.51
C TYR A 264 6.41 -6.90 -1.88
N LEU A 265 6.32 -7.35 -3.13
CA LEU A 265 5.26 -8.27 -3.53
C LEU A 265 5.46 -9.58 -2.75
N THR A 266 4.52 -9.94 -1.90
CA THR A 266 4.51 -11.29 -1.32
C THR A 266 4.32 -12.26 -2.48
N ALA A 267 5.26 -13.19 -2.66
CA ALA A 267 5.06 -14.29 -3.59
C ALA A 267 3.78 -15.01 -3.15
N ARG A 268 2.73 -14.89 -3.96
CA ARG A 268 1.48 -15.62 -3.72
C ARG A 268 1.85 -17.09 -3.58
N LYS A 269 1.56 -17.73 -2.45
CA LYS A 269 1.45 -19.20 -2.38
C LYS A 269 0.20 -19.60 -3.16
N GLY A 270 0.26 -19.45 -4.47
CA GLY A 270 -0.62 -20.07 -5.44
C GLY A 270 0.17 -21.19 -6.09
N THR A 271 -0.39 -22.39 -6.10
CA THR A 271 0.10 -23.52 -6.89
C THR A 271 0.17 -23.11 -8.36
N ALA A 272 1.36 -22.72 -8.81
CA ALA A 272 1.65 -22.52 -10.22
C ALA A 272 2.95 -23.25 -10.52
N SER A 273 2.83 -24.34 -11.27
CA SER A 273 3.94 -25.03 -11.91
C SER A 273 4.82 -24.00 -12.61
N ALA A 274 6.12 -24.09 -12.37
CA ALA A 274 7.11 -23.23 -13.01
C ALA A 274 7.00 -23.35 -14.54
N SER A 275 6.61 -22.27 -15.20
CA SER A 275 6.90 -22.05 -16.61
C SER A 275 7.79 -20.82 -16.71
N THR A 276 9.04 -21.06 -17.10
CA THR A 276 10.09 -20.08 -17.38
C THR A 276 9.58 -19.01 -18.38
N PRO A 277 9.89 -17.72 -18.20
CA PRO A 277 9.48 -16.70 -19.17
C PRO A 277 10.26 -16.90 -20.49
N LYS A 278 9.54 -17.25 -21.57
CA LYS A 278 10.08 -17.22 -22.93
C LYS A 278 10.09 -15.75 -23.39
N GLN A 279 11.22 -15.30 -23.93
CA GLN A 279 11.35 -13.96 -24.51
C GLN A 279 10.31 -13.73 -25.62
N PRO A 280 9.83 -12.49 -25.82
CA PRO A 280 8.81 -12.21 -26.83
C PRO A 280 9.36 -12.42 -28.24
N ASP A 281 8.60 -13.19 -29.03
CA ASP A 281 8.88 -13.46 -30.45
C ASP A 281 8.84 -12.17 -31.30
N ALA A 282 9.75 -12.10 -32.26
CA ALA A 282 10.02 -10.95 -33.13
C ALA A 282 8.86 -10.53 -34.05
N THR A 283 7.72 -11.22 -34.02
CA THR A 283 6.54 -10.96 -34.85
C THR A 283 5.63 -9.88 -34.28
N ALA A 284 5.68 -9.60 -32.97
CA ALA A 284 4.91 -8.51 -32.35
C ALA A 284 5.48 -7.12 -32.69
N ALA A 285 6.80 -7.03 -32.94
CA ALA A 285 7.47 -5.78 -33.29
C ALA A 285 7.18 -5.33 -34.74
N ALA A 286 6.81 -6.25 -35.64
CA ALA A 286 6.47 -5.93 -37.02
C ALA A 286 5.09 -5.26 -37.14
N ARG A 287 4.07 -5.75 -36.41
CA ARG A 287 2.71 -5.18 -36.41
C ARG A 287 2.62 -3.76 -35.84
N ALA A 288 3.54 -3.39 -34.95
CA ALA A 288 3.61 -2.04 -34.40
C ALA A 288 4.24 -1.01 -35.36
N LYS A 289 4.95 -1.46 -36.41
CA LYS A 289 5.55 -0.57 -37.41
C LYS A 289 4.58 -0.22 -38.54
N GLU A 290 3.75 -1.16 -39.00
CA GLU A 290 2.75 -0.87 -40.05
C GLU A 290 1.69 0.15 -39.60
N ALA A 291 1.26 0.11 -38.34
CA ALA A 291 0.25 1.06 -37.84
C ALA A 291 0.75 2.51 -37.69
N LYS A 292 2.07 2.76 -37.76
CA LYS A 292 2.64 4.12 -37.71
C LYS A 292 2.84 4.76 -39.08
N GLU A 293 2.80 3.98 -40.16
CA GLU A 293 3.06 4.49 -41.51
C GLU A 293 1.77 4.98 -42.22
N GLU A 294 0.59 4.50 -41.80
CA GLU A 294 -0.69 4.91 -42.39
C GLU A 294 -1.22 6.27 -41.89
N ALA A 295 -0.70 6.79 -40.77
CA ALA A 295 -1.14 8.05 -40.17
C ALA A 295 -0.42 9.31 -40.71
N ALA A 296 0.48 9.17 -41.68
CA ALA A 296 1.32 10.26 -42.19
C ALA A 296 1.11 10.51 -43.70
N LYS A 297 -0.08 11.02 -44.09
CA LYS A 297 -0.25 11.71 -45.39
C LYS A 297 -1.02 13.02 -45.20
N PRO A 298 -0.53 14.16 -45.73
CA PRO A 298 -1.16 15.47 -45.55
C PRO A 298 -2.22 15.74 -46.63
N VAL A 299 -3.36 16.30 -46.22
CA VAL A 299 -4.38 16.86 -47.13
C VAL A 299 -4.02 18.32 -47.43
N LYS A 300 -3.96 18.67 -48.72
CA LYS A 300 -3.69 20.04 -49.21
C LYS A 300 -4.95 20.89 -49.17
N GLU A 301 -4.83 22.11 -48.68
CA GLU A 301 -5.79 23.21 -48.82
C GLU A 301 -5.89 23.70 -50.28
N ALA A 302 -7.10 24.05 -50.71
CA ALA A 302 -7.37 24.89 -51.88
C ALA A 302 -8.12 26.15 -51.41
N LYS A 303 -7.78 27.28 -52.04
CA LYS A 303 -8.08 28.66 -51.66
C LYS A 303 -8.76 29.36 -52.84
N GLU A 304 -9.83 30.11 -52.62
CA GLU A 304 -10.41 31.19 -53.47
C GLU A 304 -11.27 32.05 -52.51
N ALA A 305 -10.96 33.33 -52.20
CA ALA A 305 -11.01 34.60 -52.96
C ALA A 305 -12.46 35.14 -53.14
N GLU A 306 -12.86 36.13 -52.29
CA GLU A 306 -13.26 37.53 -52.65
C GLU A 306 -14.82 37.64 -52.70
N THR A 307 -15.58 38.67 -52.30
CA THR A 307 -15.48 40.15 -52.32
C THR A 307 -16.44 40.82 -51.29
N ASP A 308 -16.21 42.11 -51.05
CA ASP A 308 -17.02 43.14 -50.37
C ASP A 308 -18.52 43.22 -50.75
N GLU A 309 -19.38 43.63 -49.79
CA GLU A 309 -20.24 44.84 -49.85
C GLU A 309 -21.15 44.98 -48.60
N ALA A 310 -21.15 46.17 -48.00
CA ALA A 310 -22.28 46.73 -47.23
C ALA A 310 -23.24 47.43 -48.23
N PRO A 311 -24.52 47.82 -47.95
CA PRO A 311 -24.90 48.65 -46.78
C PRO A 311 -26.37 48.58 -46.30
N ALA A 312 -26.66 49.46 -45.33
CA ALA A 312 -27.87 50.30 -45.18
C ALA A 312 -29.15 49.80 -44.48
N GLU A 313 -29.69 50.76 -43.73
CA GLU A 313 -30.92 50.83 -42.94
C GLU A 313 -32.21 50.74 -43.77
N GLY A 314 -33.33 50.43 -43.12
CA GLY A 314 -34.67 50.60 -43.68
C GLY A 314 -35.79 50.12 -42.75
N SER A 315 -36.49 51.09 -42.15
CA SER A 315 -37.80 50.99 -41.51
C SER A 315 -38.89 50.41 -42.43
N ASP A 316 -39.88 49.66 -41.92
CA ASP A 316 -41.29 50.09 -41.92
C ASP A 316 -42.25 49.09 -41.22
N ALA A 317 -43.45 49.62 -40.96
CA ALA A 317 -44.55 49.20 -40.09
C ALA A 317 -45.45 48.02 -40.53
N SER A 318 -46.42 47.69 -39.65
CA SER A 318 -47.68 46.91 -39.82
C SER A 318 -47.52 45.40 -39.65
N ASP A 319 -48.29 44.66 -38.84
CA ASP A 319 -49.66 44.77 -38.30
C ASP A 319 -49.69 44.17 -36.88
#